data_AF-A0A6G3X703-F1
#
_entry.id   AF-A0A6G3X703-F1
#
_cell.length_a   1.000
_cell.length_b   1.000
_cell.length_c   1.000
_cell.angle_alpha   90.00
_cell.angle_beta   90.00
_cell.angle_gamma   90.00
#
_symmetry.space_group_name_H-M   'P 1'
#
loop_
_entity.id
_entity.type
_entity.pdbx_description
1 polymer ?
#
loop_
_entity_poly.entity_id
_entity_poly.type
_entity_poly.pdbx_seq_one_letter_code
_entity_poly.pdbx_strand_id
1 'polypeptide(L)' 'HPASISHRIVEEGDRRASGVGDRLLRMSVGLEDVEDLWADLCQALSDGPLPPARTAERTLQPSAGQPSAGR' A
#
# COMPACT_ATOMS: atom_id res chain seq x y z
N HIS A 1 -10.31 -4.74 2.62
CA HIS A 1 -11.23 -5.67 3.30
C HIS A 1 -12.60 -5.66 2.61
N PRO A 2 -12.79 -6.38 1.49
CA PRO A 2 -14.02 -6.32 0.71
C PRO A 2 -15.27 -6.79 1.47
N ALA A 3 -15.16 -7.86 2.26
CA ALA A 3 -16.27 -8.45 3.01
C ALA A 3 -17.01 -7.44 3.90
N SER A 4 -16.27 -6.59 4.62
CA SER A 4 -16.88 -5.55 5.47
C SER A 4 -17.03 -4.18 4.82
N ILE A 5 -16.67 -3.96 3.55
CA ILE A 5 -16.76 -2.63 2.94
C ILE A 5 -17.64 -2.69 1.69
N SER A 6 -17.04 -3.01 0.54
CA SER A 6 -17.72 -2.98 -0.74
C SER A 6 -18.75 -4.09 -0.90
N HIS A 7 -18.57 -5.21 -0.20
CA HIS A 7 -19.46 -6.38 -0.27
C HIS A 7 -20.30 -6.56 1.00
N ARG A 8 -20.33 -5.56 1.90
CA ARG A 8 -21.04 -5.67 3.19
C ARG A 8 -22.52 -6.08 3.04
N ILE A 9 -23.18 -5.61 1.99
CA ILE A 9 -24.62 -5.82 1.75
C ILE A 9 -24.95 -7.16 1.06
N VAL A 10 -23.95 -7.88 0.56
CA VAL A 10 -24.15 -9.18 -0.10
C VAL A 10 -24.26 -10.24 0.98
N GLU A 11 -25.19 -11.19 0.85
CA GLU A 11 -25.36 -12.28 1.83
C GLU A 11 -24.09 -13.12 2.00
N GLU A 12 -23.86 -13.63 3.22
CA GLU A 12 -22.61 -14.31 3.59
C GLU A 12 -22.32 -15.54 2.72
N GLY A 13 -23.35 -16.33 2.40
CA GLY A 13 -23.24 -17.47 1.50
C GLY A 13 -22.77 -17.07 0.10
N ASP A 14 -23.39 -16.04 -0.49
CA ASP A 14 -23.08 -15.58 -1.84
C ASP A 14 -21.71 -14.89 -1.92
N ARG A 15 -21.32 -14.14 -0.88
CA ARG A 15 -19.94 -13.59 -0.77
C ARG A 15 -18.90 -14.70 -0.76
N ARG A 16 -19.09 -15.73 0.06
CA ARG A 16 -18.12 -16.84 0.14
C ARG A 16 -18.08 -17.65 -1.14
N ALA A 17 -19.23 -17.91 -1.76
CA ALA A 17 -19.32 -18.62 -3.04
C ALA A 17 -18.60 -17.88 -4.18
N SER A 18 -18.52 -16.54 -4.12
CA SER A 18 -17.77 -15.70 -5.06
C SER A 18 -16.29 -15.49 -4.69
N GLY A 19 -15.80 -16.15 -3.63
CA GLY A 19 -14.41 -16.04 -3.17
C GLY A 19 -14.12 -14.85 -2.26
N VAL A 20 -15.13 -14.09 -1.85
CA VAL A 20 -14.99 -12.97 -0.91
C VAL A 20 -15.09 -13.47 0.53
N GLY A 21 -13.95 -13.94 1.06
CA GLY A 21 -13.82 -14.35 2.46
C GLY A 21 -13.54 -13.18 3.42
N ASP A 22 -13.72 -13.43 4.72
CA ASP A 22 -13.57 -12.41 5.78
C ASP A 22 -12.12 -11.93 5.95
N ARG A 23 -11.13 -12.73 5.54
CA ARG A 23 -9.71 -12.36 5.58
C ARG A 23 -9.17 -11.83 4.24
N LEU A 24 -10.04 -11.59 3.27
CA LEU A 24 -9.61 -11.08 1.97
C LEU A 24 -9.13 -9.63 2.10
N LEU A 25 -7.87 -9.39 1.74
CA LEU A 25 -7.34 -8.07 1.50
C LEU A 25 -7.34 -7.79 0.00
N ARG A 26 -7.79 -6.59 -0.37
CA ARG A 26 -7.72 -6.08 -1.73
C ARG A 26 -6.92 -4.80 -1.67
N MET A 27 -5.84 -4.73 -2.44
CA MET A 27 -4.95 -3.58 -2.51
C MET A 27 -5.03 -2.97 -3.90
N SER A 28 -5.07 -1.64 -3.97
CA SER A 28 -4.85 -0.90 -5.22
C SER A 28 -3.39 -0.50 -5.25
N VAL A 29 -2.67 -0.89 -6.31
CA VAL A 29 -1.27 -0.52 -6.52
C VAL A 29 -1.25 0.74 -7.39
N GLY A 30 -0.51 1.76 -6.98
CA GLY A 30 -0.33 3.00 -7.71
C GLY A 30 0.87 2.96 -8.66
N LEU A 31 1.60 4.08 -8.71
CA LEU A 31 2.84 4.24 -9.49
C LEU A 31 4.03 4.50 -8.56
N GLU A 32 4.03 3.89 -7.38
CA GLU A 32 5.10 3.99 -6.40
C GLU A 32 6.39 3.32 -6.89
N ASP A 33 7.51 3.63 -6.23
CA ASP A 33 8.73 2.86 -6.40
C ASP A 33 8.53 1.41 -5.92
N VAL A 34 9.03 0.45 -6.70
CA VAL A 34 8.84 -0.98 -6.44
C VAL A 34 9.51 -1.40 -5.14
N GLU A 35 10.68 -0.84 -4.82
CA GLU A 35 11.44 -1.19 -3.63
C GLU A 35 10.78 -0.63 -2.36
N ASP A 36 10.22 0.58 -2.44
CA ASP A 36 9.45 1.18 -1.33
C ASP A 36 8.19 0.36 -1.04
N LEU A 37 7.44 0.00 -2.10
CA LEU A 37 6.24 -0.84 -1.97
C LEU A 37 6.57 -2.20 -1.36
N TRP A 38 7.66 -2.83 -1.82
CA TRP A 38 8.11 -4.11 -1.31
C TRP A 38 8.54 -4.03 0.16
N ALA A 39 9.33 -3.01 0.52
CA ALA A 39 9.78 -2.79 1.89
C ALA A 39 8.61 -2.60 2.87
N ASP A 40 7.60 -1.81 2.48
CA ASP A 40 6.41 -1.58 3.30
C ASP A 40 5.57 -2.87 3.46
N LEU A 41 5.41 -3.68 2.40
CA LEU A 41 4.73 -4.97 2.51
C LEU A 41 5.48 -5.97 3.39
N CYS A 42 6.80 -6.09 3.22
CA CYS A 42 7.64 -6.96 4.05
C CYS A 42 7.55 -6.56 5.53
N GLN A 43 7.61 -5.28 5.82
CA GLN A 43 7.44 -4.76 7.18
C GLN A 43 6.05 -5.10 7.74
N ALA A 44 4.99 -4.83 6.98
CA ALA A 44 3.61 -5.03 7.42
C ALA A 44 3.26 -6.50 7.69
N LEU A 45 3.93 -7.43 7.00
CA LEU A 45 3.69 -8.87 7.09
C LEU A 45 4.70 -9.61 7.99
N SER A 46 5.68 -8.91 8.57
CA SER A 46 6.64 -9.48 9.51
C SER A 46 6.05 -9.58 10.92
N ASP A 47 6.54 -10.51 11.74
CA ASP A 47 6.13 -10.69 13.16
C ASP A 47 6.64 -9.57 14.10
N GLY A 48 7.39 -8.60 13.57
CA GLY A 48 7.95 -7.49 14.34
C GLY A 48 6.91 -6.41 14.65
N PRO A 49 7.13 -5.60 15.71
CA PRO A 49 6.28 -4.45 15.97
C PRO A 49 6.32 -3.49 14.77
N LEU A 50 5.15 -3.12 14.28
CA LEU A 50 5.02 -2.10 13.24
C LEU A 50 5.65 -0.81 13.77
N PRO A 51 6.57 -0.17 13.02
CA PRO A 51 7.01 1.17 13.37
C PRO A 51 5.80 2.12 13.34
N PRO A 52 5.89 3.29 14.02
CA PRO A 52 4.85 4.29 13.92
C PRO A 52 4.53 4.55 12.45
N ALA A 53 3.24 4.55 12.11
CA ALA A 53 2.78 4.71 10.74
C ALA A 53 3.50 5.92 10.12
N ARG A 54 4.29 5.67 9.07
CA ARG A 54 4.94 6.74 8.32
C ARG A 54 3.83 7.52 7.64
N THR A 55 3.47 8.67 8.19
CA THR A 55 2.76 9.70 7.41
C THR A 55 3.63 9.91 6.19
N ALA A 56 3.08 9.78 4.98
CA ALA A 56 3.81 9.90 3.73
C ALA A 56 4.52 11.28 3.66
N GLU A 57 5.70 11.38 4.25
CA GLU A 57 6.59 12.51 4.10
C GLU A 57 7.16 12.36 2.71
N ARG A 58 6.47 13.01 1.77
CA ARG A 58 6.96 13.28 0.44
C ARG A 58 8.25 14.07 0.58
N THR A 59 9.38 13.36 0.68
CA THR A 59 10.70 13.94 0.48
C THR A 59 10.73 14.35 -0.98
N LEU A 60 10.34 15.60 -1.23
CA LEU A 60 10.69 16.29 -2.46
C LEU A 60 12.23 16.32 -2.49
N GLN A 61 12.83 15.37 -3.19
CA GLN A 61 14.23 15.42 -3.53
C GLN A 61 14.41 16.75 -4.30
N PRO A 62 15.19 17.71 -3.78
CA PRO A 62 15.42 18.94 -4.53
C PRO A 62 16.15 18.54 -5.81
N SER A 63 15.54 18.87 -6.95
CA SER A 63 16.22 18.79 -8.25
C SER A 63 17.52 19.57 -8.11
N ALA A 64 18.64 18.84 -8.09
CA ALA A 64 19.96 19.43 -8.14
C ALA A 64 20.08 20.11 -9.51
N GLY A 65 19.73 21.39 -9.54
CA GLY A 65 20.13 22.28 -10.62
C GLY A 65 21.65 22.25 -10.67
N GLN A 66 22.19 21.54 -11.67
CA GLN A 66 23.62 21.55 -11.92
C GLN A 66 24.05 23.00 -12.20
N PRO A 67 25.05 23.55 -11.50
CA PRO A 67 25.64 24.80 -11.93
C PRO A 67 26.41 24.52 -13.22
N SER A 68 25.96 25.12 -14.34
CA SER A 68 26.73 25.15 -15.58
C SER A 68 27.99 25.99 -15.35
N ALA A 69 29.09 25.34 -15.02
CA ALA A 69 30.41 25.94 -15.00
C ALA A 69 30.91 26.14 -16.44
N GLY A 70 30.99 27.41 -16.85
CA GLY A 70 31.96 27.91 -17.83
C GLY A 70 31.58 27.82 -19.32
N ARG A 71 31.51 28.97 -19.99
CA ARG A 71 32.71 29.65 -20.54
C ARG A 71 32.44 31.12 -20.79
#